data_AF-A0A328B9G4-F1
#
_entry.id   AF-A0A328B9G4-F1
#
_cell.length_a   1.000
_cell.length_b   1.000
_cell.length_c   1.000
_cell.angle_alpha   90.00
_cell.angle_beta   90.00
_cell.angle_gamma   90.00
#
_symmetry.space_group_name_H-M   'P 1'
#
loop_
_entity.id
_entity.type
_entity.pdbx_description
1 polymer ?
#
loop_
_entity_poly.entity_id
_entity_poly.type
_entity_poly.pdbx_seq_one_letter_code
_entity_poly.pdbx_strand_id
1 'polypeptide(L)'
;MTVSYADALLYAQGRLKMLGSGELKPFCETHQLTYTNIVNLKNGKLKREEPRLVQRVLVSLGIPAQQLRFPLTSKTTWFVLPDAEALASFQAQLHFLVSPKL
;
A
#
# COMPACT_ATOMS: atom_id res chain seq x y z
N MET A 1 -6.55 -10.67 -10.38
CA MET A 1 -6.77 -10.99 -8.95
C MET A 1 -6.70 -9.70 -8.16
N THR A 2 -7.75 -9.34 -7.41
CA THR A 2 -7.98 -7.97 -6.96
C THR A 2 -7.89 -7.81 -5.44
N VAL A 3 -7.43 -6.64 -4.99
CA VAL A 3 -7.43 -6.22 -3.57
C VAL A 3 -8.11 -4.87 -3.42
N SER A 4 -8.77 -4.65 -2.27
CA SER A 4 -9.48 -3.40 -1.99
C SER A 4 -8.50 -2.26 -1.68
N TYR A 5 -8.97 -1.01 -1.76
CA TYR A 5 -8.18 0.14 -1.30
C TYR A 5 -7.82 0.03 0.19
N ALA A 6 -8.75 -0.42 1.02
CA ALA A 6 -8.53 -0.57 2.46
C ALA A 6 -7.40 -1.58 2.76
N ASP A 7 -7.42 -2.75 2.12
CA ASP A 7 -6.39 -3.77 2.31
C ASP A 7 -5.03 -3.31 1.81
N ALA A 8 -5.01 -2.68 0.63
CA ALA A 8 -3.79 -2.09 0.05
C ALA A 8 -3.20 -1.02 0.95
N LEU A 9 -4.03 -0.17 1.54
CA LEU A 9 -3.60 0.88 2.47
C LEU A 9 -3.04 0.28 3.76
N LEU A 10 -3.72 -0.69 4.37
CA LEU A 10 -3.26 -1.38 5.58
C LEU A 10 -1.93 -2.08 5.34
N TYR A 11 -1.80 -2.78 4.22
CA TYR A 11 -0.56 -3.42 3.80
C TYR A 11 0.58 -2.40 3.68
N ALA A 12 0.35 -1.31 2.94
CA ALA A 12 1.35 -0.25 2.75
C ALA A 12 1.77 0.38 4.08
N GLN A 13 0.81 0.69 4.96
CA GLN A 13 1.08 1.22 6.29
C GLN A 13 1.90 0.26 7.15
N GLY A 14 1.53 -1.02 7.18
CA GLY A 14 2.23 -2.05 7.93
C GLY A 14 3.69 -2.17 7.48
N ARG A 15 3.93 -2.29 6.17
CA ARG A 15 5.28 -2.38 5.59
C ARG A 15 6.12 -1.12 5.85
N LEU A 16 5.54 0.08 5.74
CA LEU A 16 6.24 1.33 6.05
C LEU A 16 6.57 1.48 7.55
N LYS A 17 5.77 0.90 8.44
CA LYS A 17 6.05 0.85 9.89
C LYS A 17 7.13 -0.16 10.25
N MET A 18 7.35 -1.18 9.43
CA MET A 18 8.43 -2.16 9.60
C MET A 18 9.80 -1.68 9.12
N LEU A 19 9.87 -0.55 8.41
CA LEU A 19 11.15 0.07 8.08
C LEU A 19 11.91 0.42 9.35
N GLY A 20 13.24 0.28 9.31
CA GLY A 20 14.11 0.65 10.42
C GLY A 20 13.96 2.12 10.82
N SER A 21 14.35 2.44 12.06
CA SER A 21 14.35 3.84 12.52
C SER A 21 15.23 4.69 11.59
N GLY A 22 14.69 5.80 11.08
CA GLY A 22 15.38 6.66 10.12
C GLY A 22 15.26 6.25 8.64
N GLU A 23 14.88 5.01 8.33
CA GLU A 23 14.88 4.47 6.96
C GLU A 23 13.74 5.00 6.07
N LEU A 24 12.74 5.65 6.66
CA LEU A 24 11.60 6.18 5.90
C LEU A 24 12.03 7.27 4.91
N LYS A 25 12.98 8.12 5.29
CA LYS A 25 13.46 9.22 4.42
C LYS A 25 14.29 8.67 3.24
N PRO A 26 15.31 7.81 3.44
CA PRO A 26 15.99 7.11 2.36
C PRO A 26 15.05 6.34 1.43
N PHE A 27 14.06 5.63 1.98
CA PHE A 27 13.04 4.95 1.16
C PHE A 27 12.29 5.92 0.24
N CYS A 28 11.88 7.08 0.78
CA CYS A 28 11.20 8.09 -0.02
C CYS A 28 12.11 8.65 -1.13
N GLU A 29 13.38 8.91 -0.84
CA GLU A 29 14.35 9.44 -1.80
C GLU A 29 14.59 8.44 -2.94
N THR A 30 14.87 7.17 -2.62
CA THR A 30 15.09 6.09 -3.59
C THR A 30 13.92 5.91 -4.56
N HIS A 31 12.69 6.04 -4.07
CA HIS A 31 11.48 5.83 -4.87
C HIS A 31 10.82 7.13 -5.36
N GLN A 32 11.48 8.28 -5.18
CA GLN A 32 10.99 9.60 -5.58
C GLN A 32 9.58 9.89 -5.02
N LEU A 33 9.35 9.52 -3.77
CA LEU A 33 8.12 9.75 -3.01
C LEU A 33 8.24 10.99 -2.14
N THR A 34 7.15 11.74 -1.99
CA THR A 34 7.13 12.91 -1.10
C THR A 34 7.08 12.45 0.36
N TYR A 35 8.15 12.72 1.12
CA TYR A 35 8.26 12.30 2.53
C TYR A 35 7.02 12.63 3.38
N THR A 36 6.52 13.86 3.31
CA THR A 36 5.33 14.30 4.05
C THR A 36 4.09 13.46 3.73
N ASN A 37 3.87 13.12 2.45
CA ASN A 37 2.73 12.29 2.03
C ASN A 37 2.87 10.87 2.55
N ILE A 38 4.09 10.32 2.54
CA ILE A 38 4.37 8.97 3.06
C ILE A 38 4.21 8.91 4.58
N VAL A 39 4.68 9.91 5.30
CA VAL A 39 4.45 10.03 6.76
C VAL A 39 2.96 10.09 7.06
N ASN A 40 2.20 10.90 6.32
CA ASN A 40 0.75 11.00 6.51
C ASN A 40 0.04 9.69 6.15
N LEU A 41 0.42 9.04 5.05
CA LEU A 41 -0.11 7.72 4.66
C LEU A 41 0.17 6.67 5.73
N LYS A 42 1.44 6.53 6.15
CA LYS A 42 1.90 5.56 7.16
C LYS A 42 1.11 5.67 8.46
N ASN A 43 0.80 6.90 8.88
CA ASN A 43 0.16 7.20 10.15
C ASN A 43 -1.37 7.35 10.04
N GLY A 44 -1.98 7.09 8.88
CA GLY A 44 -3.43 7.22 8.70
C GLY A 44 -3.94 8.67 8.77
N LYS A 45 -3.09 9.66 8.45
CA LYS A 45 -3.39 11.10 8.51
C LYS A 45 -3.71 11.73 7.14
N LEU A 46 -4.02 10.91 6.13
CA LEU A 46 -4.47 11.43 4.84
C LEU A 46 -5.88 12.03 4.98
N LYS A 47 -6.11 13.18 4.35
CA LYS A 47 -7.40 13.89 4.41
C LYS A 47 -8.50 13.26 3.54
N ARG A 48 -8.11 12.40 2.61
CA ARG A 48 -8.97 11.69 1.65
C ARG A 48 -8.26 10.44 1.16
N GLU A 49 -8.98 9.58 0.45
CA GLU A 49 -8.35 8.48 -0.27
C GLU A 49 -7.38 9.00 -1.32
N GLU A 50 -6.19 8.40 -1.38
CA GLU A 50 -5.15 8.74 -2.37
C GLU A 50 -4.70 7.47 -3.11
N PRO A 51 -5.53 6.89 -3.99
CA PRO A 51 -5.23 5.59 -4.59
C PRO A 51 -3.95 5.55 -5.42
N ARG A 52 -3.62 6.66 -6.11
CA ARG A 52 -2.36 6.77 -6.86
C ARG A 52 -1.15 6.72 -5.93
N LEU A 53 -1.23 7.35 -4.76
CA LEU A 53 -0.17 7.33 -3.77
C LEU A 53 -0.01 5.90 -3.21
N VAL A 54 -1.10 5.24 -2.86
CA VAL A 54 -1.09 3.85 -2.38
C VAL A 54 -0.49 2.92 -3.44
N GLN A 55 -0.90 3.04 -4.70
CA GLN A 55 -0.31 2.26 -5.80
C GLN A 55 1.20 2.46 -5.90
N ARG A 56 1.68 3.70 -5.88
CA ARG A 56 3.11 3.99 -5.96
C ARG A 56 3.87 3.37 -4.79
N VAL A 57 3.32 3.44 -3.58
CA VAL A 57 3.94 2.81 -2.40
C VAL A 57 3.97 1.28 -2.53
N LEU A 58 2.89 0.65 -3.00
CA LEU A 58 2.88 -0.80 -3.27
C LEU A 58 3.98 -1.20 -4.26
N VAL A 59 4.10 -0.47 -5.38
CA VAL A 59 5.15 -0.71 -6.37
C VAL A 59 6.54 -0.54 -5.78
N SER A 60 6.77 0.51 -4.97
CA SER A 60 8.03 0.72 -4.26
C SER A 60 8.36 -0.39 -3.26
N LEU A 61 7.35 -1.06 -2.70
CA LEU A 61 7.49 -2.21 -1.80
C LEU A 61 7.64 -3.55 -2.54
N GLY A 62 7.74 -3.52 -3.88
CA GLY A 62 7.87 -4.72 -4.72
C GLY A 62 6.54 -5.40 -5.06
N ILE A 63 5.40 -4.75 -4.80
CA ILE A 63 4.08 -5.26 -5.16
C ILE A 63 3.62 -4.60 -6.47
N PRO A 64 3.61 -5.31 -7.61
CA PRO A 64 3.30 -4.75 -8.93
C PRO A 64 1.78 -4.53 -9.11
N ALA A 65 1.19 -3.72 -8.23
CA ALA A 65 -0.23 -3.42 -8.21
C ALA A 65 -0.61 -2.37 -9.27
N GLN A 66 -1.71 -2.61 -9.97
CA GLN A 66 -2.30 -1.67 -10.91
C GLN A 66 -3.65 -1.18 -10.41
N GLN A 67 -3.91 0.13 -10.46
CA GLN A 67 -5.22 0.66 -10.09
C GLN A 67 -6.28 0.16 -11.10
N LEU A 68 -7.28 -0.56 -10.62
CA LEU A 68 -8.47 -0.90 -11.39
C LEU A 68 -9.42 0.30 -11.36
N ARG A 69 -9.74 0.86 -12.52
CA ARG A 69 -10.77 1.91 -12.68
C ARG A 69 -11.95 1.32 -13.44
N PHE A 70 -12.86 0.63 -12.75
CA PHE A 70 -14.02 0.00 -13.39
C PHE A 70 -15.23 -0.08 -12.45
N PRO A 71 -16.43 0.37 -12.87
CA PRO A 71 -16.69 1.44 -13.85
C PRO A 71 -16.14 2.79 -13.35
N LEU A 72 -15.99 3.79 -14.23
CA LEU A 72 -15.49 5.15 -13.90
C LEU A 72 -16.30 5.87 -12.80
N THR A 73 -17.50 5.38 -12.51
CA THR A 73 -18.43 5.86 -11.48
C THR A 73 -18.30 5.13 -10.14
N SER A 74 -17.45 4.11 -10.06
CA SER A 74 -17.26 3.36 -8.82
C SER A 74 -16.59 4.24 -7.77
N LYS A 75 -17.25 4.38 -6.62
CA LYS A 75 -16.69 5.06 -5.45
C LYS A 75 -15.53 4.26 -4.83
N THR A 76 -15.47 2.96 -5.10
CA THR A 76 -14.53 2.05 -4.45
C THR A 76 -13.35 1.79 -5.38
N THR A 77 -12.14 2.15 -4.93
CA THR A 77 -10.92 1.84 -5.66
C THR A 77 -10.44 0.42 -5.36
N TRP A 78 -10.06 -0.31 -6.41
CA TRP A 78 -9.46 -1.64 -6.34
C TRP A 78 -8.09 -1.64 -7.00
N PHE A 79 -7.25 -2.60 -6.63
CA PHE A 79 -5.97 -2.85 -7.28
C PHE A 79 -5.92 -4.27 -7.84
N VAL A 80 -5.32 -4.42 -9.02
CA VAL A 80 -5.07 -5.70 -9.67
C VAL A 80 -3.63 -6.11 -9.39
N LEU A 81 -3.46 -7.36 -8.97
CA LEU A 81 -2.18 -8.06 -8.87
C LEU A 81 -2.02 -8.99 -10.10
N PRO A 82 -0.78 -9.26 -10.53
CA PRO A 82 -0.49 -9.93 -11.80
C PRO A 82 -1.03 -11.36 -11.87
N ASP A 83 -0.99 -12.10 -10.77
CA ASP A 83 -1.33 -13.53 -10.72
C ASP A 83 -1.82 -13.96 -9.31
N ALA A 84 -2.04 -15.27 -9.17
CA ALA A 84 -2.54 -15.88 -7.94
C ALA A 84 -1.54 -15.97 -6.83
N GLU A 85 -0.28 -16.18 -7.18
CA GLU A 85 0.81 -16.27 -6.23
C GLU A 85 1.05 -14.92 -5.56
N ALA A 86 1.01 -13.84 -6.34
CA ALA A 86 1.09 -12.47 -5.84
C ALA A 86 -0.08 -12.13 -4.90
N LEU A 87 -1.31 -12.55 -5.22
CA LEU A 87 -2.45 -12.34 -4.32
C LEU A 87 -2.30 -13.14 -3.02
N ALA A 88 -1.95 -14.42 -3.11
CA ALA A 88 -1.79 -15.29 -1.95
C ALA A 88 -0.69 -14.74 -1.02
N SER A 89 0.45 -14.34 -1.60
CA SER A 89 1.55 -13.71 -0.88
C SER A 89 1.14 -12.41 -0.21
N PHE A 90 0.40 -11.54 -0.93
CA PHE A 90 -0.14 -10.30 -0.40
C PHE A 90 -1.05 -10.56 0.80
N GLN A 91 -2.00 -11.50 0.68
CA GLN A 91 -2.96 -11.83 1.73
C GLN A 91 -2.27 -12.43 2.96
N ALA A 92 -1.32 -13.34 2.77
CA ALA A 92 -0.56 -13.94 3.87
C ALA A 92 0.23 -12.88 4.65
N GLN A 93 0.91 -11.98 3.93
CA GLN A 93 1.66 -10.88 4.54
C GLN A 93 0.73 -9.86 5.21
N LEU A 94 -0.40 -9.51 4.58
CA LEU A 94 -1.39 -8.62 5.19
C LEU A 94 -1.91 -9.21 6.50
N HIS A 95 -2.27 -10.49 6.51
CA HIS A 95 -2.71 -11.19 7.71
C HIS A 95 -1.66 -11.11 8.83
N PHE A 96 -0.38 -11.32 8.50
CA PHE A 96 0.72 -11.14 9.46
C PHE A 96 0.83 -9.71 9.98
N LEU A 97 0.62 -8.69 9.13
CA LEU A 97 0.71 -7.27 9.49
C LEU A 97 -0.45 -6.80 10.38
N VAL A 98 -1.66 -7.33 10.18
CA VAL A 98 -2.88 -6.90 10.89
C VAL A 98 -3.23 -7.76 12.09
N SER A 99 -2.69 -8.98 12.18
CA SER A 99 -2.88 -9.83 13.36
C SER A 99 -2.12 -9.23 14.53
N PRO A 100 -2.78 -8.93 15.66
CA PRO A 100 -2.08 -8.48 16.85
C PRO A 100 -1.15 -9.60 17.29
N LYS A 101 0.12 -9.27 17.56
CA LYS A 101 1.02 -10.19 18.25
C LYS A 101 0.36 -10.58 19.58
N LEU A 102 0.18 -11.89 19.78
CA LEU A 102 -0.04 -12.50 21.09
C LEU A 102 1.05 -12.05 22.07
#